data_AF-A0A945QV97-F1
#
_entry.id   AF-A0A945QV97-F1
#
_cell.length_a   1.000
_cell.length_b   1.000
_cell.length_c   1.000
_cell.angle_alpha   90.00
_cell.angle_beta   90.00
_cell.angle_gamma   90.00
#
_symmetry.space_group_name_H-M   'P 1'
#
loop_
_entity.id
_entity.type
_entity.pdbx_description
1 polymer ?
#
loop_
_entity_poly.entity_id
_entity_poly.type
_entity_poly.pdbx_seq_one_letter_code
_entity_poly.pdbx_strand_id
1 'polypeptide(L)'
;GDTGPIPMGMGGFGSRQTITAGSSAHMAAIEVKEKILKIAAHILEASEEDLEIDGTEIRVKGVPDMSISLGRVAHEVAGTPGYALPEGITPGVESTQNFLTDPLCYCYGCHVCEVEADPETGGVKILNYTIVHDSGVLINPMIVTGQVEGGVAHGIGNAMFEWMGYDDDAQPVTTNFGEYLLPSAPEVPPFKVDFLESPSPLNPLGVKGAGEGSTVPAAAAVISAIEDALSPFGAHIAEAPITPGRLVELIAAGEAA
;
A
#
# COMPACT_ATOMS: atom_id res chain seq x y z
N GLY A 1 2.28 13.06 12.97
CA GLY A 1 2.56 14.15 12.01
C GLY A 1 2.63 15.48 12.73
N ASP A 2 3.54 15.60 13.69
CA ASP A 2 3.82 16.86 14.39
C ASP A 2 5.04 17.50 13.73
N THR A 3 4.93 18.73 13.23
CA THR A 3 6.02 19.44 12.54
C THR A 3 7.03 20.09 13.48
N GLY A 4 6.77 20.10 14.79
CA GLY A 4 7.72 20.58 15.80
C GLY A 4 8.97 19.68 15.90
N PRO A 5 8.81 18.37 16.17
CA PRO A 5 9.93 17.44 16.33
C PRO A 5 10.30 16.66 15.05
N ILE A 6 9.46 16.63 14.02
CA ILE A 6 9.68 15.81 12.82
C ILE A 6 10.21 16.69 11.67
N PRO A 7 11.33 16.31 11.02
CA PRO A 7 11.81 16.99 9.82
C PRO A 7 10.76 17.06 8.72
N MET A 8 10.88 18.05 7.85
CA MET A 8 9.91 18.26 6.76
C MET A 8 9.83 17.03 5.85
N GLY A 9 8.59 16.58 5.59
CA GLY A 9 8.27 15.51 4.66
C GLY A 9 6.94 15.76 3.97
N MET A 10 6.77 15.21 2.76
CA MET A 10 5.57 15.47 1.95
C MET A 10 4.30 14.79 2.50
N GLY A 11 4.42 13.75 3.33
CA GLY A 11 3.29 13.07 3.94
C GLY A 11 2.70 11.92 3.12
N GLY A 12 1.46 11.59 3.47
CA GLY A 12 0.67 10.41 3.12
C GLY A 12 -0.29 10.61 1.94
N PHE A 13 0.08 10.26 0.71
CA PHE A 13 -0.77 10.25 -0.50
C PHE A 13 -0.09 9.49 -1.65
N GLY A 14 -0.80 9.18 -2.74
CA GLY A 14 -0.21 8.72 -4.00
C GLY A 14 0.63 7.44 -3.87
N SER A 15 0.30 6.60 -2.89
CA SER A 15 0.98 5.33 -2.59
C SER A 15 2.51 5.43 -2.42
N ARG A 16 3.03 6.61 -2.07
CA ARG A 16 4.49 6.88 -2.04
C ARG A 16 5.18 6.53 -0.72
N GLN A 17 4.45 6.32 0.36
CA GLN A 17 5.01 6.31 1.73
C GLN A 17 6.06 5.21 1.89
N THR A 18 5.72 3.99 1.48
CA THR A 18 6.64 2.84 1.57
C THR A 18 7.87 3.02 0.69
N ILE A 19 7.71 3.61 -0.50
CA ILE A 19 8.81 3.88 -1.43
C ILE A 19 9.75 4.94 -0.84
N THR A 20 9.23 6.07 -0.37
CA THR A 20 10.08 7.19 0.05
C THR A 20 10.47 7.09 1.52
N ALA A 21 9.50 7.09 2.42
CA ALA A 21 9.76 7.08 3.86
C ALA A 21 10.32 5.72 4.31
N GLY A 22 9.85 4.62 3.72
CA GLY A 22 10.43 3.29 3.97
C GLY A 22 11.90 3.22 3.56
N SER A 23 12.26 3.72 2.38
CA SER A 23 13.66 3.75 1.95
C SER A 23 14.52 4.69 2.80
N SER A 24 14.01 5.87 3.19
CA SER A 24 14.68 6.75 4.16
C SER A 24 14.96 6.03 5.48
N ALA A 25 13.96 5.33 6.03
CA ALA A 25 14.11 4.58 7.28
C ALA A 25 15.12 3.43 7.13
N HIS A 26 15.11 2.73 5.99
CA HIS A 26 16.08 1.68 5.69
C HIS A 26 17.51 2.23 5.61
N MET A 27 17.72 3.32 4.86
CA MET A 27 19.05 3.94 4.75
C MET A 27 19.57 4.42 6.11
N ALA A 28 18.71 5.05 6.92
CA ALA A 28 19.08 5.48 8.27
C ALA A 28 19.44 4.27 9.17
N ALA A 29 18.70 3.17 9.05
CA ALA A 29 19.00 1.94 9.77
C ALA A 29 20.33 1.29 9.33
N ILE A 30 20.70 1.39 8.05
CA ILE A 30 22.00 0.90 7.54
C ILE A 30 23.16 1.72 8.11
N GLU A 31 23.09 3.06 8.10
CA GLU A 31 24.15 3.88 8.70
C GLU A 31 24.28 3.66 10.21
N VAL A 32 23.15 3.50 10.90
CA VAL A 32 23.13 3.12 12.31
C VAL A 32 23.80 1.76 12.49
N LYS A 33 23.43 0.74 11.70
CA LYS A 33 24.06 -0.59 11.73
C LYS A 33 25.57 -0.50 11.56
N GLU A 34 26.07 0.22 10.57
CA GLU A 34 27.50 0.39 10.31
C GLU A 34 28.24 1.01 11.50
N LYS A 35 27.65 2.05 12.12
CA LYS A 35 28.22 2.69 13.30
C LYS A 35 28.27 1.72 14.49
N ILE A 36 27.20 0.98 14.74
CA ILE A 36 27.12 0.05 15.88
C ILE A 36 28.12 -1.11 15.70
N LEU A 37 28.29 -1.63 14.47
CA LEU A 37 29.25 -2.70 14.19
C LEU A 37 30.71 -2.26 14.44
N LYS A 38 31.08 -1.03 14.08
CA LYS A 38 32.41 -0.46 14.40
C LYS A 38 32.68 -0.42 15.90
N ILE A 39 31.67 -0.03 16.67
CA ILE A 39 31.79 0.05 18.13
C ILE A 39 31.87 -1.35 18.74
N ALA A 40 31.01 -2.27 18.30
CA ALA A 40 31.01 -3.64 18.76
C ALA A 40 32.33 -4.35 18.44
N ALA A 41 32.91 -4.10 17.26
CA ALA A 41 34.23 -4.60 16.87
C ALA A 41 35.32 -4.14 17.84
N HIS A 42 35.30 -2.87 18.23
CA HIS A 42 36.22 -2.35 19.23
C HIS A 42 36.04 -3.00 20.61
N ILE A 43 34.79 -3.18 21.07
CA ILE A 43 34.51 -3.76 22.40
C ILE A 43 34.84 -5.25 22.46
N LEU A 44 34.54 -5.99 21.40
CA LEU A 44 34.77 -7.43 21.31
C LEU A 44 36.19 -7.79 20.86
N GLU A 45 37.02 -6.77 20.55
CA GLU A 45 38.36 -6.93 19.98
C GLU A 45 38.37 -7.84 18.74
N ALA A 46 37.37 -7.68 17.87
CA ALA A 46 37.13 -8.49 16.68
C ALA A 46 37.09 -7.61 15.42
N SER A 47 37.24 -8.23 14.24
CA SER A 47 37.03 -7.54 12.96
C SER A 47 35.54 -7.25 12.74
N GLU A 48 35.20 -6.11 12.14
CA GLU A 48 33.83 -5.79 11.73
C GLU A 48 33.24 -6.86 10.80
N GLU A 49 34.06 -7.44 9.92
CA GLU A 49 33.66 -8.47 8.96
C GLU A 49 33.26 -9.79 9.64
N ASP A 50 33.78 -10.03 10.84
CA ASP A 50 33.50 -11.23 11.65
C ASP A 50 32.25 -11.05 12.53
N LEU A 51 31.61 -9.89 12.51
CA LEU A 51 30.40 -9.63 13.28
C LEU A 51 29.13 -9.89 12.47
N GLU A 52 28.09 -10.31 13.18
CA GLU A 52 26.72 -10.36 12.68
C GLU A 52 25.73 -9.89 13.75
N ILE A 53 24.62 -9.30 13.30
CA ILE A 53 23.49 -8.94 14.16
C ILE A 53 22.49 -10.09 14.13
N ASP A 54 22.18 -10.65 15.30
CA ASP A 54 21.11 -11.62 15.47
C ASP A 54 20.12 -11.14 16.53
N GLY A 55 18.91 -10.80 16.09
CA GLY A 55 17.89 -10.19 16.94
C GLY A 55 18.39 -8.90 17.59
N THR A 56 18.60 -8.94 18.90
CA THR A 56 19.04 -7.81 19.72
C THR A 56 20.52 -7.84 20.08
N GLU A 57 21.27 -8.81 19.57
CA GLU A 57 22.67 -9.05 19.90
C GLU A 57 23.56 -8.87 18.66
N ILE A 58 24.79 -8.43 18.90
CA ILE A 58 25.88 -8.47 17.94
C ILE A 58 26.84 -9.55 18.41
N ARG A 59 27.18 -10.51 17.56
CA ARG A 59 28.07 -11.63 17.91
C ARG A 59 29.17 -11.84 16.90
N VAL A 60 30.27 -12.43 17.36
CA VAL A 60 31.33 -12.93 16.48
C VAL A 60 30.86 -14.23 15.83
N LYS A 61 30.99 -14.31 14.50
CA LYS A 61 30.62 -15.48 13.70
C LYS A 61 31.36 -16.72 14.20
N GLY A 62 30.61 -17.79 14.47
CA GLY A 62 31.16 -19.06 14.95
C GLY A 62 31.56 -19.08 16.43
N VAL A 63 31.45 -17.96 17.16
CA VAL A 63 31.74 -17.88 18.60
C VAL A 63 30.57 -17.20 19.34
N PRO A 64 29.44 -17.89 19.55
CA PRO A 64 28.21 -17.27 20.07
C PRO A 64 28.37 -16.61 21.44
N ASP A 65 29.28 -17.11 22.27
CA ASP A 65 29.56 -16.57 23.61
C ASP A 65 30.27 -15.21 23.57
N MET A 66 30.84 -14.83 22.43
CA MET A 66 31.37 -13.49 22.18
C MET A 66 30.29 -12.62 21.55
N SER A 67 29.42 -12.07 22.40
CA SER A 67 28.35 -11.17 21.98
C SER A 67 28.22 -9.93 22.84
N ILE A 68 27.54 -8.93 22.30
CA ILE A 68 27.15 -7.71 22.99
C ILE A 68 25.78 -7.24 22.51
N SER A 69 24.91 -6.89 23.45
CA SER A 69 23.57 -6.40 23.09
C SER A 69 23.63 -5.03 22.40
N LEU A 70 22.72 -4.79 21.47
CA LEU A 70 22.54 -3.49 20.82
C LEU A 70 22.36 -2.36 21.85
N GLY A 71 21.61 -2.63 22.92
CA GLY A 71 21.38 -1.68 24.01
C GLY A 71 22.66 -1.33 24.77
N ARG A 72 23.55 -2.32 24.98
CA ARG A 72 24.85 -2.07 25.60
C ARG A 72 25.74 -1.23 24.70
N VAL A 73 25.79 -1.53 23.40
CA VAL A 73 26.59 -0.72 22.45
C VAL A 73 26.09 0.72 22.41
N ALA A 74 24.77 0.94 22.36
CA ALA A 74 24.20 2.28 22.39
C ALA A 74 24.54 3.04 23.68
N HIS A 75 24.54 2.36 24.82
CA HIS A 75 24.93 2.94 26.10
C HIS A 75 26.41 3.37 26.14
N GLU A 76 27.32 2.53 25.63
CA GLU A 76 28.76 2.82 25.62
C GLU A 76 29.09 4.07 24.80
N VAL A 77 28.29 4.38 23.78
CA VAL A 77 28.49 5.58 22.95
C VAL A 77 27.58 6.74 23.31
N ALA A 78 26.89 6.70 24.45
CA ALA A 78 26.05 7.80 24.91
C ALA A 78 26.83 9.10 25.21
N GLY A 79 28.17 9.05 25.19
CA GLY A 79 29.02 10.23 25.44
C GLY A 79 29.29 10.47 26.92
N THR A 80 29.35 9.40 27.72
CA THR A 80 29.67 9.47 29.16
C THR A 80 31.03 10.13 29.36
N PRO A 81 31.13 11.24 30.13
CA PRO A 81 32.39 11.91 30.38
C PRO A 81 33.45 10.96 30.93
N GLY A 82 34.64 10.95 30.32
CA GLY A 82 35.77 10.10 30.74
C GLY A 82 35.87 8.75 30.03
N TYR A 83 34.90 8.37 29.19
CA TYR A 83 35.02 7.22 28.29
C TYR A 83 35.62 7.64 26.94
N ALA A 84 36.62 6.91 26.46
CA ALA A 84 37.19 7.10 25.13
C ALA A 84 36.36 6.33 24.11
N LEU A 85 35.92 7.02 23.06
CA LEU A 85 35.29 6.39 21.90
C LEU A 85 36.37 5.90 20.93
N PRO A 86 36.08 4.87 20.11
CA PRO A 86 36.94 4.50 19.00
C PRO A 86 37.22 5.69 18.08
N GLU A 87 38.40 5.70 17.44
CA GLU A 87 38.78 6.79 16.55
C GLU A 87 37.74 7.01 15.44
N GLY A 88 37.37 8.27 15.20
CA GLY A 88 36.37 8.64 14.20
C GLY A 88 34.92 8.40 14.58
N ILE A 89 34.62 7.86 15.77
CA ILE A 89 33.26 7.67 16.27
C ILE A 89 32.84 8.86 17.15
N THR A 90 31.73 9.49 16.79
CA THR A 90 31.07 10.52 17.61
C THR A 90 30.09 9.89 18.61
N PRO A 91 29.79 10.56 19.75
CA PRO A 91 28.72 10.13 20.64
C PRO A 91 27.35 10.00 19.96
N GLY A 92 26.48 9.16 20.51
CA GLY A 92 25.12 8.88 20.05
C GLY A 92 25.04 7.81 18.97
N VAL A 93 23.84 7.23 18.79
CA VAL A 93 23.53 6.28 17.71
C VAL A 93 22.23 6.73 17.05
N GLU A 94 22.34 7.64 16.10
CA GLU A 94 21.22 8.16 15.33
C GLU A 94 21.68 8.47 13.90
N SER A 95 20.74 8.37 12.97
CA SER A 95 20.93 8.80 11.58
C SER A 95 19.61 9.38 11.06
N THR A 96 19.72 10.35 10.15
CA THR A 96 18.60 10.93 9.42
C THR A 96 18.92 10.89 7.95
N GLN A 97 18.04 10.24 7.16
CA GLN A 97 18.23 10.05 5.73
C GLN A 97 17.01 10.51 4.94
N ASN A 98 17.26 11.05 3.76
CA ASN A 98 16.22 11.52 2.83
C ASN A 98 16.40 10.82 1.49
N PHE A 99 15.51 9.88 1.21
CA PHE A 99 15.49 9.17 -0.06
C PHE A 99 14.67 9.92 -1.10
N LEU A 100 15.26 10.11 -2.27
CA LEU A 100 14.63 10.64 -3.47
C LEU A 100 14.74 9.59 -4.58
N THR A 101 13.66 9.40 -5.33
CA THR A 101 13.64 8.61 -6.57
C THR A 101 13.02 9.47 -7.66
N ASP A 102 13.67 9.54 -8.82
CA ASP A 102 13.21 10.35 -9.95
C ASP A 102 12.02 9.68 -10.69
N PRO A 103 12.04 8.37 -11.02
CA PRO A 103 10.89 7.71 -11.65
C PRO A 103 9.93 7.13 -10.60
N LEU A 104 8.65 7.07 -10.98
CA LEU A 104 7.63 6.39 -10.18
C LEU A 104 7.89 4.87 -10.13
N CYS A 105 7.63 4.26 -8.97
CA CYS A 105 7.62 2.81 -8.82
C CYS A 105 6.22 2.26 -9.13
N TYR A 106 5.98 1.89 -10.39
CA TYR A 106 4.67 1.44 -10.87
C TYR A 106 4.29 0.07 -10.30
N CYS A 107 3.17 0.03 -9.58
CA CYS A 107 2.47 -1.20 -9.20
C CYS A 107 1.52 -1.67 -10.31
N TYR A 108 1.12 -2.93 -10.24
CA TYR A 108 0.20 -3.53 -11.20
C TYR A 108 -0.93 -4.26 -10.47
N GLY A 109 -2.12 -4.26 -11.07
CA GLY A 109 -3.27 -5.01 -10.59
C GLY A 109 -4.04 -5.56 -11.78
N CYS A 110 -4.38 -6.85 -11.75
CA CYS A 110 -5.31 -7.47 -12.67
C CYS A 110 -6.55 -7.92 -11.89
N HIS A 111 -7.71 -7.44 -12.31
CA HIS A 111 -8.99 -7.67 -11.64
C HIS A 111 -9.91 -8.41 -12.59
N VAL A 112 -10.55 -9.46 -12.10
CA VAL A 112 -11.57 -10.22 -12.82
C VAL A 112 -12.81 -10.25 -11.93
N CYS A 113 -13.90 -9.72 -12.46
CA CYS A 113 -15.20 -9.66 -11.79
C CYS A 113 -16.21 -10.50 -12.58
N GLU A 114 -16.99 -11.31 -11.88
CA GLU A 114 -18.12 -12.05 -12.43
C GLU A 114 -19.39 -11.55 -11.76
N VAL A 115 -20.41 -11.21 -12.55
CA VAL A 115 -21.67 -10.64 -12.07
C VAL A 115 -22.87 -11.40 -12.63
N GLU A 116 -23.95 -11.37 -11.87
CA GLU A 116 -25.30 -11.70 -12.32
C GLU A 116 -26.11 -10.40 -12.34
N ALA A 117 -26.78 -10.12 -13.47
CA ALA A 117 -27.64 -8.96 -13.64
C ALA A 117 -29.09 -9.43 -13.87
N ASP A 118 -30.02 -8.89 -13.08
CA ASP A 118 -31.45 -9.15 -13.23
C ASP A 118 -32.05 -8.20 -14.27
N PRO A 119 -32.59 -8.71 -15.38
CA PRO A 119 -33.10 -7.88 -16.46
C PRO A 119 -34.41 -7.14 -16.13
N GLU A 120 -35.18 -7.63 -15.15
CA GLU A 120 -36.45 -7.01 -14.76
C GLU A 120 -36.23 -5.89 -13.74
N THR A 121 -35.30 -6.09 -12.80
CA THR A 121 -35.09 -5.16 -11.68
C THR A 121 -33.87 -4.25 -11.85
N GLY A 122 -32.93 -4.62 -12.72
CA GLY A 122 -31.62 -3.97 -12.83
C GLY A 122 -30.70 -4.26 -11.65
N GLY A 123 -31.06 -5.21 -10.78
CA GLY A 123 -30.20 -5.63 -9.67
C GLY A 123 -28.93 -6.32 -10.19
N VAL A 124 -27.78 -5.95 -9.63
CA VAL A 124 -26.48 -6.58 -9.93
C VAL A 124 -25.95 -7.26 -8.68
N LYS A 125 -25.53 -8.52 -8.83
CA LYS A 125 -24.86 -9.29 -7.79
C LYS A 125 -23.48 -9.71 -8.26
N ILE A 126 -22.45 -9.37 -7.48
CA ILE A 126 -21.09 -9.86 -7.73
C ILE A 126 -21.00 -11.30 -7.23
N LEU A 127 -20.72 -12.24 -8.13
CA LEU A 127 -20.62 -13.67 -7.83
C LEU A 127 -19.20 -14.05 -7.40
N ASN A 128 -18.20 -13.58 -8.14
CA ASN A 128 -16.80 -13.85 -7.89
C ASN A 128 -15.96 -12.60 -8.20
N TYR A 129 -14.91 -12.39 -7.41
CA TYR A 129 -13.95 -11.32 -7.64
C TYR A 129 -12.54 -11.80 -7.32
N THR A 130 -11.69 -11.87 -8.35
CA THR A 130 -10.30 -12.33 -8.26
C THR A 130 -9.33 -11.22 -8.62
N ILE A 131 -8.27 -11.09 -7.83
CA ILE A 131 -7.27 -10.03 -7.92
C ILE A 131 -5.89 -10.67 -7.97
N VAL A 132 -5.07 -10.24 -8.92
CA VAL A 132 -3.62 -10.45 -8.89
C VAL A 132 -2.95 -9.10 -8.74
N HIS A 133 -2.22 -8.89 -7.65
CA HIS A 133 -1.61 -7.61 -7.32
C HIS A 133 -0.07 -7.70 -7.26
N ASP A 134 0.62 -6.70 -7.80
CA ASP A 134 2.08 -6.59 -7.74
C ASP A 134 2.49 -5.23 -7.17
N SER A 135 2.90 -5.26 -5.89
CA SER A 135 3.52 -4.12 -5.19
C SER A 135 5.03 -4.33 -4.97
N GLY A 136 5.68 -5.17 -5.78
CA GLY A 136 7.09 -5.53 -5.58
C GLY A 136 7.25 -6.36 -4.32
N VAL A 137 8.30 -6.09 -3.54
CA VAL A 137 8.51 -6.76 -2.24
C VAL A 137 7.42 -6.34 -1.25
N LEU A 138 6.72 -7.31 -0.66
CA LEU A 138 5.70 -7.03 0.35
C LEU A 138 6.32 -6.94 1.75
N ILE A 139 6.27 -5.75 2.37
CA ILE A 139 6.73 -5.59 3.77
C ILE A 139 5.84 -6.39 4.73
N ASN A 140 4.52 -6.29 4.56
CA ASN A 140 3.55 -7.02 5.36
C ASN A 140 2.38 -7.44 4.46
N PRO A 141 2.33 -8.72 4.03
CA PRO A 141 1.27 -9.22 3.15
C PRO A 141 -0.15 -9.04 3.71
N MET A 142 -0.33 -9.11 5.03
CA MET A 142 -1.66 -8.93 5.65
C MET A 142 -2.15 -7.48 5.49
N ILE A 143 -1.28 -6.49 5.73
CA ILE A 143 -1.63 -5.07 5.54
C ILE A 143 -1.92 -4.79 4.07
N VAL A 144 -1.10 -5.33 3.17
CA VAL A 144 -1.29 -5.12 1.72
C VAL A 144 -2.58 -5.77 1.24
N THR A 145 -2.93 -6.96 1.75
CA THR A 145 -4.24 -7.60 1.48
C THR A 145 -5.38 -6.68 1.90
N GLY A 146 -5.36 -6.13 3.12
CA GLY A 146 -6.41 -5.20 3.55
C GLY A 146 -6.50 -3.91 2.73
N GLN A 147 -5.38 -3.40 2.20
CA GLN A 147 -5.39 -2.26 1.26
C GLN A 147 -6.04 -2.63 -0.08
N VAL A 148 -5.73 -3.82 -0.61
CA VAL A 148 -6.33 -4.34 -1.84
C VAL A 148 -7.85 -4.47 -1.67
N GLU A 149 -8.31 -5.12 -0.61
CA GLU A 149 -9.73 -5.35 -0.33
C GLU A 149 -10.48 -4.03 -0.14
N GLY A 150 -9.92 -3.09 0.64
CA GLY A 150 -10.49 -1.76 0.83
C GLY A 150 -10.58 -0.97 -0.48
N GLY A 151 -9.54 -1.06 -1.32
CA GLY A 151 -9.54 -0.43 -2.64
C GLY A 151 -10.64 -0.98 -3.55
N VAL A 152 -10.88 -2.29 -3.53
CA VAL A 152 -11.99 -2.89 -4.30
C VAL A 152 -13.35 -2.46 -3.76
N ALA A 153 -13.54 -2.39 -2.44
CA ALA A 153 -14.77 -1.86 -1.87
C ALA A 153 -15.08 -0.43 -2.36
N HIS A 154 -14.07 0.46 -2.39
CA HIS A 154 -14.21 1.79 -2.99
C HIS A 154 -14.52 1.75 -4.49
N GLY A 155 -13.91 0.84 -5.24
CA GLY A 155 -14.20 0.65 -6.66
C GLY A 155 -15.64 0.18 -6.94
N ILE A 156 -16.17 -0.71 -6.10
CA ILE A 156 -17.58 -1.14 -6.13
C ILE A 156 -18.51 0.05 -5.87
N GLY A 157 -18.17 0.87 -4.87
CA GLY A 157 -18.86 2.13 -4.57
C GLY A 157 -18.95 3.03 -5.80
N ASN A 158 -17.80 3.37 -6.40
CA ASN A 158 -17.72 4.22 -7.59
C ASN A 158 -18.44 3.62 -8.82
N ALA A 159 -18.47 2.29 -8.95
CA ALA A 159 -19.11 1.64 -10.09
C ALA A 159 -20.64 1.66 -10.03
N MET A 160 -21.24 1.50 -8.86
CA MET A 160 -22.68 1.20 -8.74
C MET A 160 -23.47 2.14 -7.82
N PHE A 161 -22.82 2.94 -6.97
CA PHE A 161 -23.50 3.63 -5.87
C PHE A 161 -23.15 5.11 -5.74
N GLU A 162 -21.87 5.44 -5.74
CA GLU A 162 -21.36 6.75 -5.35
C GLU A 162 -21.45 7.75 -6.51
N TRP A 163 -22.09 8.89 -6.29
CA TRP A 163 -22.13 10.01 -7.24
C TRP A 163 -22.25 11.35 -6.51
N MET A 164 -21.72 12.42 -7.11
CA MET A 164 -21.85 13.77 -6.59
C MET A 164 -22.75 14.60 -7.51
N GLY A 165 -24.00 14.75 -7.10
CA GLY A 165 -25.03 15.39 -7.89
C GLY A 165 -25.15 16.90 -7.68
N TYR A 166 -25.54 17.61 -8.73
CA TYR A 166 -25.94 19.02 -8.69
C TYR A 166 -27.25 19.23 -9.44
N ASP A 167 -28.14 20.09 -8.93
CA ASP A 167 -29.34 20.51 -9.64
C ASP A 167 -29.08 21.65 -10.65
N ASP A 168 -30.13 22.12 -11.32
CA ASP A 168 -30.06 23.18 -12.35
C ASP A 168 -29.58 24.54 -11.78
N ASP A 169 -29.72 24.75 -10.47
CA ASP A 169 -29.24 25.93 -9.74
C ASP A 169 -27.85 25.71 -9.12
N ALA A 170 -27.16 24.64 -9.53
CA ALA A 170 -25.86 24.20 -9.04
C ALA A 170 -25.81 23.95 -7.53
N GLN A 171 -26.93 23.56 -6.91
CA GLN A 171 -26.95 23.11 -5.52
C GLN A 171 -26.59 21.62 -5.44
N PRO A 172 -25.74 21.22 -4.47
CA PRO A 172 -25.42 19.80 -4.27
C PRO A 172 -26.65 19.04 -3.76
N VAL A 173 -26.98 17.91 -4.39
CA VAL A 173 -28.15 17.08 -4.05
C VAL A 173 -27.80 15.75 -3.37
N THR A 174 -26.50 15.46 -3.24
CA THR A 174 -25.97 14.28 -2.53
C THR A 174 -25.11 14.74 -1.35
N THR A 175 -25.77 15.09 -0.25
CA THR A 175 -25.17 15.82 0.89
C THR A 175 -25.08 15.00 2.18
N ASN A 176 -25.69 13.81 2.18
CA ASN A 176 -25.68 12.89 3.31
C ASN A 176 -25.65 11.42 2.83
N PHE A 177 -25.43 10.47 3.73
CA PHE A 177 -25.31 9.03 3.38
C PHE A 177 -26.62 8.34 3.00
N GLY A 178 -27.76 9.01 3.08
CA GLY A 178 -29.00 8.55 2.45
C GLY A 178 -29.04 8.80 0.94
N GLU A 179 -28.21 9.74 0.45
CA GLU A 179 -28.14 10.16 -0.96
C GLU A 179 -26.82 9.71 -1.60
N TYR A 180 -25.71 9.84 -0.87
CA TYR A 180 -24.40 9.31 -1.24
C TYR A 180 -24.25 7.90 -0.69
N LEU A 181 -24.69 6.93 -1.48
CA LEU A 181 -24.75 5.53 -1.07
C LEU A 181 -23.34 4.95 -1.01
N LEU A 182 -22.88 4.65 0.20
CA LEU A 182 -21.65 3.88 0.41
C LEU A 182 -21.97 2.39 0.36
N PRO A 183 -21.14 1.55 -0.28
CA PRO A 183 -21.31 0.11 -0.24
C PRO A 183 -21.19 -0.39 1.21
N SER A 184 -22.05 -1.33 1.59
CA SER A 184 -22.00 -2.00 2.89
C SER A 184 -21.60 -3.46 2.73
N ALA A 185 -21.54 -4.21 3.84
CA ALA A 185 -21.01 -5.57 3.83
C ALA A 185 -21.71 -6.53 2.84
N PRO A 186 -23.03 -6.47 2.59
CA PRO A 186 -23.70 -7.31 1.60
C PRO A 186 -23.34 -6.99 0.14
N GLU A 187 -22.94 -5.74 -0.16
CA GLU A 187 -22.55 -5.31 -1.51
C GLU A 187 -21.08 -5.63 -1.83
N VAL A 188 -20.28 -5.96 -0.83
CA VAL A 188 -18.85 -6.23 -0.94
C VAL A 188 -18.60 -7.75 -0.78
N PRO A 189 -18.29 -8.48 -1.87
CA PRO A 189 -18.10 -9.93 -1.79
C PRO A 189 -16.76 -10.28 -1.13
N PRO A 190 -16.57 -11.54 -0.68
CA PRO A 190 -15.23 -12.03 -0.39
C PRO A 190 -14.35 -12.01 -1.65
N PHE A 191 -13.09 -11.65 -1.49
CA PHE A 191 -12.13 -11.55 -2.58
C PHE A 191 -11.16 -12.73 -2.59
N LYS A 192 -10.75 -13.16 -3.78
CA LYS A 192 -9.55 -13.99 -3.93
C LYS A 192 -8.38 -13.09 -4.34
N VAL A 193 -7.40 -12.94 -3.46
CA VAL A 193 -6.21 -12.11 -3.70
C VAL A 193 -4.97 -12.99 -3.83
N ASP A 194 -4.31 -12.91 -4.98
CA ASP A 194 -2.99 -13.49 -5.22
C ASP A 194 -1.98 -12.36 -5.45
N PHE A 195 -0.71 -12.61 -5.08
CA PHE A 195 0.36 -11.63 -5.23
C PHE A 195 1.43 -12.10 -6.22
N LEU A 196 1.87 -11.17 -7.06
CA LEU A 196 3.11 -11.29 -7.82
C LEU A 196 4.13 -10.32 -7.25
N GLU A 197 5.38 -10.75 -7.12
CA GLU A 197 6.45 -9.89 -6.62
C GLU A 197 7.46 -9.63 -7.74
N SER A 198 7.38 -8.44 -8.35
CA SER A 198 8.40 -7.93 -9.26
C SER A 198 9.11 -6.75 -8.61
N PRO A 199 10.25 -6.96 -7.90
CA PRO A 199 10.91 -5.91 -7.15
C PRO A 199 11.28 -4.69 -8.00
N SER A 200 11.04 -3.49 -7.48
CA SER A 200 11.46 -2.26 -8.15
C SER A 200 12.98 -2.05 -8.01
N PRO A 201 13.73 -1.82 -9.10
CA PRO A 201 15.16 -1.47 -9.00
C PRO A 201 15.39 -0.02 -8.54
N LEU A 202 14.32 0.77 -8.37
CA LEU A 202 14.37 2.21 -8.15
C LEU A 202 14.42 2.62 -6.67
N ASN A 203 14.43 1.65 -5.76
CA ASN A 203 14.55 1.89 -4.33
C ASN A 203 15.22 0.69 -3.64
N PRO A 204 15.91 0.89 -2.50
CA PRO A 204 16.69 -0.16 -1.84
C PRO A 204 15.84 -1.30 -1.28
N LEU A 205 14.53 -1.11 -1.12
CA LEU A 205 13.64 -2.11 -0.55
C LEU A 205 12.97 -3.00 -1.61
N GLY A 206 13.09 -2.68 -2.90
CA GLY A 206 12.37 -3.40 -3.96
C GLY A 206 10.85 -3.19 -3.95
N VAL A 207 10.34 -2.23 -3.17
CA VAL A 207 8.90 -2.02 -2.95
C VAL A 207 8.27 -1.16 -4.04
N LYS A 208 6.95 -1.24 -4.20
CA LYS A 208 6.11 -0.32 -4.99
C LYS A 208 4.91 0.15 -4.15
N GLY A 209 4.06 1.00 -4.72
CA GLY A 209 2.83 1.43 -4.08
C GLY A 209 1.81 0.29 -3.97
N ALA A 210 1.03 0.27 -2.88
CA ALA A 210 -0.02 -0.73 -2.65
C ALA A 210 -1.40 -0.12 -2.33
N GLY A 211 -1.45 1.14 -1.90
CA GLY A 211 -2.67 1.75 -1.35
C GLY A 211 -3.77 2.01 -2.39
N GLU A 212 -3.39 2.47 -3.58
CA GLU A 212 -4.37 2.86 -4.62
C GLU A 212 -4.46 1.85 -5.77
N GLY A 213 -3.56 0.86 -5.82
CA GLY A 213 -3.40 0.01 -7.00
C GLY A 213 -4.59 -0.91 -7.27
N SER A 214 -5.47 -1.14 -6.29
CA SER A 214 -6.72 -1.90 -6.46
C SER A 214 -7.95 -1.01 -6.63
N THR A 215 -7.91 0.22 -6.14
CA THR A 215 -9.01 1.19 -6.30
C THR A 215 -9.21 1.56 -7.76
N VAL A 216 -8.12 1.78 -8.49
CA VAL A 216 -8.14 2.23 -9.89
C VAL A 216 -8.81 1.22 -10.84
N PRO A 217 -8.40 -0.06 -10.90
CA PRO A 217 -9.00 -1.01 -11.83
C PRO A 217 -10.37 -1.54 -11.38
N ALA A 218 -10.73 -1.39 -10.10
CA ALA A 218 -11.89 -2.09 -9.55
C ALA A 218 -13.22 -1.63 -10.16
N ALA A 219 -13.43 -0.33 -10.33
CA ALA A 219 -14.65 0.19 -10.95
C ALA A 219 -14.77 -0.27 -12.42
N ALA A 220 -13.65 -0.22 -13.17
CA ALA A 220 -13.61 -0.69 -14.55
C ALA A 220 -13.95 -2.20 -14.64
N ALA A 221 -13.40 -3.03 -13.75
CA ALA A 221 -13.69 -4.46 -13.75
C ALA A 221 -15.18 -4.76 -13.48
N VAL A 222 -15.81 -4.03 -12.57
CA VAL A 222 -17.25 -4.17 -12.29
C VAL A 222 -18.09 -3.72 -13.49
N ILE A 223 -17.80 -2.53 -14.04
CA ILE A 223 -18.51 -1.98 -15.20
C ILE A 223 -18.38 -2.89 -16.41
N SER A 224 -17.18 -3.38 -16.72
CA SER A 224 -16.95 -4.30 -17.83
C SER A 224 -17.66 -5.64 -17.65
N ALA A 225 -17.74 -6.17 -16.42
CA ALA A 225 -18.49 -7.39 -16.15
C ALA A 225 -20.00 -7.20 -16.35
N ILE A 226 -20.53 -6.04 -15.96
CA ILE A 226 -21.95 -5.69 -16.20
C ILE A 226 -22.20 -5.52 -17.70
N GLU A 227 -21.33 -4.81 -18.43
CA GLU A 227 -21.46 -4.67 -19.88
C GLU A 227 -21.41 -6.02 -20.61
N ASP A 228 -20.51 -6.94 -20.20
CA ASP A 228 -20.43 -8.30 -20.74
C ASP A 228 -21.71 -9.12 -20.48
N ALA A 229 -22.26 -9.04 -19.25
CA ALA A 229 -23.52 -9.69 -18.90
C ALA A 229 -24.71 -9.17 -19.75
N LEU A 230 -24.64 -7.91 -20.20
CA LEU A 230 -25.64 -7.27 -21.05
C LEU A 230 -25.35 -7.38 -22.55
N SER A 231 -24.29 -8.09 -22.95
CA SER A 231 -23.95 -8.29 -24.36
C SER A 231 -25.09 -8.87 -25.23
N PRO A 232 -26.01 -9.74 -24.73
CA PRO A 232 -27.16 -10.18 -25.51
C PRO A 232 -28.12 -9.05 -25.91
N PHE A 233 -28.10 -7.94 -25.19
CA PHE A 233 -28.90 -6.73 -25.44
C PHE A 233 -28.10 -5.66 -26.20
N GLY A 234 -26.83 -5.92 -26.55
CA GLY A 234 -25.98 -4.93 -27.22
C GLY A 234 -25.74 -3.65 -26.41
N ALA A 235 -25.81 -3.73 -25.08
CA ALA A 235 -25.61 -2.59 -24.21
C ALA A 235 -24.17 -2.04 -24.29
N HIS A 236 -24.04 -0.73 -24.17
CA HIS A 236 -22.75 -0.05 -24.01
C HIS A 236 -22.84 0.93 -22.85
N ILE A 237 -21.90 0.82 -21.90
CA ILE A 237 -21.86 1.59 -20.67
C ILE A 237 -20.73 2.62 -20.76
N ALA A 238 -21.12 3.88 -20.92
CA ALA A 238 -20.19 5.02 -21.02
C ALA A 238 -20.21 5.94 -19.77
N GLU A 239 -21.07 5.64 -18.79
CA GLU A 239 -21.31 6.47 -17.61
C GLU A 239 -21.39 5.61 -16.36
N ALA A 240 -20.92 6.16 -15.24
CA ALA A 240 -20.97 5.56 -13.90
C ALA A 240 -21.44 6.62 -12.89
N PRO A 241 -22.11 6.21 -11.79
CA PRO A 241 -22.41 4.83 -11.41
C PRO A 241 -23.55 4.19 -12.24
N ILE A 242 -23.52 2.86 -12.36
CA ILE A 242 -24.58 2.07 -13.02
C ILE A 242 -25.68 1.79 -12.01
N THR A 243 -26.71 2.63 -12.01
CA THR A 243 -27.90 2.41 -11.16
C THR A 243 -28.81 1.33 -11.74
N PRO A 244 -29.65 0.67 -10.93
CA PRO A 244 -30.61 -0.31 -11.43
C PRO A 244 -31.56 0.25 -12.49
N GLY A 245 -32.05 1.48 -12.30
CA GLY A 245 -32.90 2.15 -13.29
C GLY A 245 -32.20 2.34 -14.64
N ARG A 246 -30.92 2.75 -14.61
CA ARG A 246 -30.11 2.89 -15.82
C ARG A 246 -29.89 1.56 -16.53
N LEU A 247 -29.71 0.48 -15.77
CA LEU A 247 -29.51 -0.86 -16.31
C LEU A 247 -30.75 -1.36 -17.04
N VAL A 248 -31.94 -1.18 -16.46
CA VAL A 248 -33.22 -1.52 -17.10
C VAL A 248 -33.44 -0.72 -18.39
N GLU A 249 -33.09 0.57 -18.42
CA GLU A 249 -33.16 1.39 -19.64
C GLU A 249 -32.28 0.84 -20.76
N LEU A 250 -31.05 0.42 -20.43
CA LEU A 250 -30.11 -0.14 -21.41
C LEU A 250 -30.63 -1.45 -22.01
N ILE A 251 -31.21 -2.31 -21.18
CA ILE A 251 -31.82 -3.58 -21.63
C ILE A 251 -32.99 -3.30 -22.57
N ALA A 252 -33.92 -2.44 -22.17
CA ALA A 252 -35.10 -2.11 -22.96
C ALA A 252 -34.74 -1.46 -24.31
N ALA A 253 -33.69 -0.63 -24.34
CA ALA A 253 -33.18 -0.05 -25.59
C ALA A 253 -32.59 -1.12 -26.52
N GLY A 254 -31.91 -2.12 -25.96
CA GLY A 254 -31.36 -3.26 -26.69
C GLY A 254 -32.42 -4.17 -27.31
N GLU A 255 -33.49 -4.47 -26.58
CA GLU A 255 -34.61 -5.29 -27.09
C GLU A 255 -35.40 -4.62 -28.23
N ALA A 256 -35.35 -3.28 -28.31
CA ALA A 256 -36.05 -2.51 -29.33
C ALA A 256 -35.28 -2.34 -30.66
N ALA A 257 -33.98 -2.68 -30.68
CA ALA A 257 -33.07 -2.50 -31.82
C ALA A 257 -33.02 -3.74 -32.74
#